data_AF-A0A8D0DSZ4-F1
#
_entry.id   AF-A0A8D0DSZ4-F1
#
_cell.length_a   1.000
_cell.length_b   1.000
_cell.length_c   1.000
_cell.angle_alpha   90.00
_cell.angle_beta   90.00
_cell.angle_gamma   90.00
#
_symmetry.space_group_name_H-M   'P 1'
#
loop_
_entity.id
_entity.type
_entity.pdbx_description
1 polymer ?
#
loop_
_entity_poly.entity_id
_entity_poly.type
_entity_poly.pdbx_seq_one_letter_code
_entity_poly.pdbx_strand_id
1 'polypeptide(L)'
;MRVSEGGSGLGHLSAMSKEKMDISTSPTSKCILYWKRKVKSEYMRLRQLKRLQANMGAKALFASNYAKVQENVNILNEDWKKLRVQPIQSMKVVGGHPFLKQCTVESSFPNFTTQTLFMRTLNTVALVPIMYSWSPLQQNFMVGDHLFIILWYKNMRVFSPL
;
A
#
# COMPACT_ATOMS: atom_id res chain seq x y z
N MET A 1 35.46 -23.15 92.48
CA MET A 1 34.94 -24.34 93.20
C MET A 1 33.45 -24.47 92.91
N ARG A 2 33.03 -25.65 92.39
CA ARG A 2 31.67 -26.24 92.27
C ARG A 2 30.60 -25.41 91.52
N VAL A 3 30.14 -25.76 90.31
CA VAL A 3 29.36 -26.93 89.80
C VAL A 3 27.86 -26.91 90.18
N SER A 4 27.05 -27.23 89.16
CA SER A 4 25.62 -27.63 89.06
C SER A 4 24.69 -26.55 88.50
N GLU A 5 24.20 -26.68 87.26
CA GLU A 5 23.24 -27.64 86.67
C GLU A 5 21.76 -27.33 86.97
N GLY A 6 20.97 -27.28 85.89
CA GLY A 6 19.54 -27.59 85.89
C GLY A 6 18.58 -26.40 85.81
N GLY A 7 17.74 -26.35 84.76
CA GLY A 7 16.59 -25.45 84.74
C GLY A 7 15.96 -25.20 83.36
N SER A 8 15.17 -26.15 82.91
CA SER A 8 14.20 -26.08 81.80
C SER A 8 13.33 -24.81 81.78
N GLY A 9 13.03 -24.28 80.59
CA GLY A 9 11.97 -23.27 80.43
C GLY A 9 11.77 -22.82 78.98
N LEU A 10 10.73 -23.37 78.35
CA LEU A 10 10.21 -23.01 77.03
C LEU A 10 9.82 -21.52 76.91
N GLY A 11 9.90 -20.99 75.69
CA GLY A 11 9.29 -19.70 75.30
C GLY A 11 10.04 -19.04 74.14
N HIS A 12 10.01 -19.60 72.93
CA HIS A 12 9.11 -19.19 71.84
C HIS A 12 9.38 -17.77 71.32
N LEU A 13 10.01 -17.69 70.14
CA LEU A 13 9.60 -16.90 68.97
C LEU A 13 10.67 -17.05 67.87
N SER A 14 10.62 -18.17 67.14
CA SER A 14 11.43 -18.36 65.94
C SER A 14 10.76 -17.67 64.76
N ALA A 15 11.52 -16.80 64.09
CA ALA A 15 11.16 -16.16 62.83
C ALA A 15 10.81 -17.23 61.77
N MET A 16 9.61 -17.15 61.20
CA MET A 16 9.24 -17.95 60.04
C MET A 16 9.90 -17.35 58.79
N SER A 17 10.86 -18.09 58.26
CA SER A 17 11.39 -17.90 56.91
C SER A 17 10.26 -17.88 55.89
N LYS A 18 10.26 -16.85 55.05
CA LYS A 18 9.33 -16.64 53.93
C LYS A 18 9.61 -17.69 52.85
N GLU A 19 9.03 -18.87 52.99
CA GLU A 19 8.99 -19.85 51.91
C GLU A 19 8.08 -19.28 50.80
N LYS A 20 8.67 -18.98 49.65
CA LYS A 20 7.93 -18.64 48.43
C LYS A 20 7.06 -19.85 48.08
N MET A 21 5.77 -19.76 48.37
CA MET A 21 4.77 -20.64 47.77
C MET A 21 4.82 -20.48 46.25
N ASP A 22 5.34 -21.50 45.56
CA ASP A 22 5.05 -21.73 44.16
C ASP A 22 3.53 -21.88 44.02
N ILE A 23 2.90 -20.84 43.47
CA ILE A 23 1.48 -20.88 43.13
C ILE A 23 1.32 -21.99 42.10
N SER A 24 0.73 -23.11 42.54
CA SER A 24 0.36 -24.23 41.68
C SER A 24 -0.64 -23.73 40.65
N THR A 25 -0.16 -23.33 39.47
CA THR A 25 -1.01 -23.03 38.34
C THR A 25 -1.86 -24.27 38.06
N SER A 26 -3.19 -24.13 38.09
CA SER A 26 -4.15 -25.19 37.74
C SER A 26 -3.65 -25.97 36.50
N PRO A 27 -3.68 -27.32 36.50
CA PRO A 27 -3.18 -28.15 35.39
C PRO A 27 -3.69 -27.71 34.01
N THR A 28 -4.91 -27.15 33.96
CA THR A 28 -5.58 -26.64 32.76
C THR A 28 -4.88 -25.42 32.16
N SER A 29 -4.26 -24.56 32.96
CA SER A 29 -3.60 -23.33 32.48
C SER A 29 -2.28 -23.61 31.74
N LYS A 30 -1.50 -24.62 32.19
CA LYS A 30 -0.31 -25.10 31.49
C LYS A 30 -0.67 -25.68 30.12
N CYS A 31 -1.79 -26.39 30.03
CA CYS A 31 -2.35 -26.92 28.78
C CYS A 31 -2.74 -25.79 27.80
N ILE A 32 -3.49 -24.78 28.26
CA ILE A 32 -3.91 -23.64 27.43
C ILE A 32 -2.69 -22.85 26.92
N LEU A 33 -1.69 -22.59 27.76
CA LEU A 33 -0.47 -21.89 27.36
C LEU A 33 0.37 -22.70 26.37
N TYR A 34 0.47 -24.02 26.54
CA TYR A 34 1.12 -24.91 25.59
C TYR A 34 0.45 -24.84 24.21
N TRP A 35 -0.88 -24.94 24.14
CA TRP A 35 -1.61 -24.85 22.88
C TRP A 35 -1.48 -23.48 22.22
N LYS A 36 -1.55 -22.38 22.97
CA LYS A 36 -1.30 -21.04 22.42
C LYS A 36 0.10 -20.92 21.80
N ARG A 37 1.14 -21.43 22.47
CA ARG A 37 2.52 -21.45 21.92
C ARG A 37 2.61 -22.35 20.69
N LYS A 38 2.00 -23.53 20.71
CA LYS A 38 2.00 -24.49 19.60
C LYS A 38 1.29 -23.95 18.37
N VAL A 39 0.11 -23.34 18.54
CA VAL A 39 -0.64 -22.68 17.45
C VAL A 39 0.15 -21.52 16.86
N LYS A 40 0.77 -20.68 17.69
CA LYS A 40 1.63 -19.58 17.20
C LYS A 40 2.83 -20.12 16.41
N SER A 41 3.49 -21.17 16.90
CA SER A 41 4.62 -21.80 16.22
C SER A 41 4.21 -22.38 14.87
N GLU A 42 3.14 -23.19 14.83
CA GLU A 42 2.64 -23.78 13.59
C GLU A 42 2.13 -22.73 12.60
N TYR A 43 1.45 -21.68 13.09
CA TYR A 43 1.05 -20.55 12.25
C TYR A 43 2.25 -19.86 11.62
N MET A 44 3.29 -19.56 12.39
CA MET A 44 4.49 -18.91 11.88
C MET A 44 5.23 -19.80 10.87
N ARG A 45 5.34 -21.10 11.15
CA ARG A 45 5.93 -22.10 10.24
C ARG A 45 5.17 -22.14 8.92
N LEU A 46 3.84 -22.27 8.97
CA LEU A 46 2.98 -22.30 7.78
C LEU A 46 3.00 -20.99 7.00
N ARG A 47 3.00 -19.84 7.69
CA ARG A 47 3.08 -18.52 7.06
C ARG A 47 4.40 -18.33 6.32
N GLN A 48 5.52 -18.71 6.95
CA GLN A 48 6.84 -18.62 6.31
C GLN A 48 6.93 -19.55 5.11
N LEU A 49 6.48 -20.80 5.24
CA LEU A 49 6.44 -21.77 4.14
C LEU A 49 5.62 -21.26 2.96
N LYS A 50 4.39 -20.79 3.21
CA LYS A 50 3.52 -20.22 2.17
C LYS A 50 4.12 -18.98 1.52
N ARG A 51 4.78 -18.11 2.31
CA ARG A 51 5.47 -16.93 1.77
C ARG A 51 6.61 -17.31 0.84
N LEU A 52 7.41 -18.33 1.19
CA LEU A 52 8.51 -18.79 0.36
C LEU A 52 8.00 -19.43 -0.94
N GLN A 53 7.00 -20.31 -0.86
CA GLN A 53 6.34 -20.91 -2.03
C GLN A 53 5.72 -19.84 -2.94
N ALA A 54 5.00 -18.86 -2.37
CA ALA A 54 4.41 -17.77 -3.13
C ALA A 54 5.48 -16.87 -3.79
N ASN A 55 6.60 -16.60 -3.12
CA ASN A 55 7.69 -15.80 -3.69
C ASN A 55 8.36 -16.53 -4.87
N MET A 56 8.59 -17.85 -4.74
CA MET A 56 9.07 -18.66 -5.85
C MET A 56 8.10 -18.63 -7.04
N GLY A 57 6.80 -18.83 -6.79
CA GLY A 57 5.77 -18.71 -7.82
C GLY A 57 5.72 -17.32 -8.45
N ALA A 58 5.80 -16.26 -7.65
CA ALA A 58 5.79 -14.88 -8.13
C ALA A 58 6.99 -14.57 -9.04
N LYS A 59 8.20 -15.06 -8.71
CA LYS A 59 9.38 -14.89 -9.57
C LYS A 59 9.20 -15.57 -10.93
N ALA A 60 8.67 -16.79 -10.94
CA ALA A 60 8.39 -17.51 -12.19
C ALA A 60 7.33 -16.79 -13.03
N LEU A 61 6.24 -16.33 -12.40
CA LEU A 61 5.21 -15.54 -13.05
C LEU A 61 5.75 -14.22 -13.60
N PHE A 62 6.63 -13.54 -12.86
CA PHE A 62 7.26 -12.31 -13.31
C PHE A 62 8.12 -12.54 -14.56
N ALA A 63 8.95 -13.58 -14.57
CA ALA A 63 9.78 -13.92 -15.73
C ALA A 63 8.93 -14.25 -16.97
N SER A 64 7.86 -15.04 -16.80
CA SER A 64 6.91 -15.34 -17.88
C SER A 64 6.19 -14.10 -18.37
N ASN A 65 5.75 -13.22 -17.47
CA ASN A 65 5.10 -11.96 -17.82
C ASN A 65 6.07 -11.01 -18.54
N TYR A 66 7.33 -10.93 -18.10
CA TYR A 66 8.36 -10.13 -18.74
C TYR A 66 8.59 -10.56 -20.19
N ALA A 67 8.65 -11.87 -20.45
CA ALA A 67 8.76 -12.39 -21.82
C ALA A 67 7.57 -11.96 -22.70
N LYS A 68 6.34 -12.06 -22.19
CA LYS A 68 5.13 -11.60 -22.91
C LYS A 68 5.14 -10.10 -23.17
N VAL A 69 5.54 -9.30 -22.18
CA VAL A 69 5.67 -7.84 -22.33
C VAL A 69 6.72 -7.52 -23.40
N GLN A 70 7.86 -8.20 -23.38
CA GLN A 70 8.92 -8.00 -24.37
C GLN A 70 8.44 -8.33 -25.79
N GLU A 71 7.72 -9.43 -25.97
CA GLU A 71 7.11 -9.81 -27.25
C GLU A 71 6.11 -8.75 -27.73
N ASN A 72 5.19 -8.31 -26.86
CA ASN A 72 4.21 -7.27 -27.20
C ASN A 72 4.88 -5.93 -27.55
N VAL A 73 5.91 -5.53 -26.80
CA VAL A 73 6.70 -4.33 -27.10
C VAL A 73 7.38 -4.46 -28.45
N ASN A 74 7.94 -5.63 -28.77
CA ASN A 74 8.55 -5.86 -30.08
C ASN A 74 7.53 -5.71 -31.21
N ILE A 75 6.34 -6.31 -31.08
CA ILE A 75 5.25 -6.19 -32.07
C ILE A 75 4.86 -4.72 -32.27
N LEU A 76 4.55 -4.01 -31.17
CA LEU A 76 4.17 -2.59 -31.21
C LEU A 76 5.28 -1.71 -31.81
N ASN A 77 6.54 -2.02 -31.53
CA ASN A 77 7.69 -1.30 -32.06
C ASN A 77 7.86 -1.54 -33.57
N GLU A 78 7.66 -2.78 -34.04
CA GLU A 78 7.67 -3.08 -35.47
C GLU A 78 6.53 -2.38 -36.21
N ASP A 79 5.34 -2.31 -35.62
CA ASP A 79 4.23 -1.54 -36.20
C ASP A 79 4.50 -0.03 -36.20
N TRP A 80 5.10 0.50 -35.13
CA TRP A 80 5.49 1.90 -35.04
C TRP A 80 6.54 2.28 -36.11
N LYS A 81 7.54 1.41 -36.36
CA LYS A 81 8.56 1.63 -37.41
C LYS A 81 8.00 1.72 -38.83
N LYS A 82 6.86 1.08 -39.10
CA LYS A 82 6.17 1.16 -40.40
C LYS A 82 5.52 2.53 -40.60
N LEU A 83 5.19 3.24 -39.51
CA LEU A 83 4.57 4.56 -39.58
C LEU A 83 5.62 5.62 -39.92
N ARG A 84 5.33 6.43 -40.93
CA ARG A 84 6.11 7.63 -41.25
C ARG A 84 5.45 8.86 -40.65
N VAL A 85 5.60 9.03 -39.34
CA VAL A 85 5.09 10.20 -38.62
C VAL A 85 6.06 11.37 -38.80
N GLN A 86 5.57 12.49 -39.34
CA GLN A 86 6.40 13.69 -39.42
C GLN A 86 6.67 14.24 -38.02
N PRO A 87 7.94 14.53 -37.66
CA PRO A 87 8.24 15.23 -36.42
C PRO A 87 7.51 16.57 -36.34
N ILE A 88 7.09 16.94 -35.13
CA ILE A 88 6.43 18.23 -34.92
C ILE A 88 7.43 19.33 -35.25
N GLN A 89 7.10 20.13 -36.26
CA GLN A 89 7.93 21.27 -36.64
C GLN A 89 7.82 22.34 -35.55
N SER A 90 8.96 22.92 -35.19
CA SER A 90 9.01 24.08 -34.30
C SER A 90 8.14 25.20 -34.87
N MET A 91 7.33 25.81 -34.01
CA MET A 91 6.54 26.97 -34.41
C MET A 91 7.51 28.08 -34.85
N LYS A 92 7.45 28.46 -36.13
CA LYS A 92 8.20 29.62 -36.61
C LYS A 92 7.65 30.86 -35.93
N VAL A 93 8.54 31.69 -35.40
CA VAL A 93 8.21 33.04 -34.95
C VAL A 93 7.82 33.82 -36.21
N VAL A 94 6.54 33.83 -36.56
CA VAL A 94 6.04 34.71 -37.62
C VAL A 94 6.07 36.10 -37.02
N GLY A 95 7.11 36.86 -37.32
CA GLY A 95 7.15 38.28 -37.02
C GLY A 95 5.97 38.98 -37.70
N GLY A 96 5.26 39.83 -36.98
CA GLY A 96 4.29 40.75 -37.59
C GLY A 96 2.83 40.63 -37.16
N HIS A 97 2.46 39.86 -36.14
CA HIS A 97 1.09 39.90 -35.61
C HIS A 97 1.03 40.58 -34.23
N PRO A 98 0.89 41.92 -34.16
CA PRO A 98 0.93 42.69 -32.91
C PRO A 98 -0.19 42.33 -31.91
N PHE A 99 -1.21 41.58 -32.34
CA PHE A 99 -2.35 41.18 -31.52
C PHE A 99 -2.24 39.77 -30.91
N LEU A 100 -1.19 38.99 -31.23
CA LEU A 100 -1.03 37.66 -30.65
C LEU A 100 -0.35 37.74 -29.29
N LYS A 101 -0.94 37.11 -28.27
CA LYS A 101 -0.33 36.98 -26.94
C LYS A 101 1.00 36.22 -27.05
N GLN A 102 2.02 36.71 -26.35
CA GLN A 102 3.31 36.04 -26.24
C GLN A 102 3.36 35.17 -24.98
N CYS A 103 4.03 34.03 -25.08
CA CYS A 103 4.39 33.15 -23.99
C CYS A 103 5.90 33.11 -23.87
N THR A 104 6.40 33.36 -22.67
CA THR A 104 7.83 33.39 -22.37
C THR A 104 8.14 32.24 -21.41
N VAL A 105 9.11 31.41 -21.79
CA VAL A 105 9.60 30.28 -21.00
C VAL A 105 10.99 30.63 -20.49
N GLU A 106 11.08 30.83 -19.19
CA GLU A 106 12.35 31.05 -18.49
C GLU A 106 12.88 29.72 -17.96
N SER A 107 14.20 29.58 -17.94
CA SER A 107 14.88 28.39 -17.44
C SER A 107 15.73 28.78 -16.24
N SER A 108 15.70 27.94 -15.20
CA SER A 108 16.60 28.06 -14.05
C SER A 108 18.02 27.58 -14.33
N PHE A 109 18.27 27.01 -15.52
CA PHE A 109 19.61 26.60 -15.94
C PHE A 109 20.42 27.80 -16.45
N PRO A 110 21.63 28.05 -15.91
CA PRO A 110 22.38 29.28 -16.14
C PRO A 110 22.81 29.53 -17.60
N ASN A 111 22.88 28.50 -18.44
CA ASN A 111 23.31 28.59 -19.84
C ASN A 111 22.16 28.55 -20.84
N PHE A 112 20.92 28.57 -20.38
CA PHE A 112 19.75 28.44 -21.24
C PHE A 112 19.01 29.77 -21.33
N THR A 113 18.98 30.33 -22.54
CA THR A 113 18.34 31.63 -22.78
C THR A 113 16.83 31.53 -22.70
N THR A 114 16.19 32.58 -22.19
CA THR A 114 14.74 32.72 -22.19
C THR A 114 14.18 32.61 -23.61
N GLN A 115 13.18 31.77 -23.80
CA GLN A 115 12.52 31.57 -25.09
C GLN A 115 11.17 32.28 -25.10
N THR A 116 10.90 33.04 -26.16
CA THR A 116 9.59 33.70 -26.34
C THR A 116 8.93 33.17 -27.62
N LEU A 117 7.67 32.76 -27.50
CA LEU A 117 6.86 32.18 -28.56
C LEU A 117 5.49 32.85 -28.61
N PHE A 118 4.85 32.86 -29.78
CA PHE A 118 3.46 33.35 -29.89
C PHE A 118 2.46 32.27 -29.51
N MET A 119 1.44 32.64 -28.73
CA MET A 119 0.35 31.74 -28.35
C MET A 119 -0.65 31.62 -29.49
N ARG A 120 -1.04 30.39 -29.82
CA ARG A 120 -2.20 30.12 -30.69
C ARG A 120 -3.44 29.93 -29.82
N THR A 121 -4.41 30.82 -29.98
CA THR A 121 -5.71 30.69 -29.31
C THR A 121 -6.49 29.52 -29.92
N LEU A 122 -6.94 28.59 -29.07
CA LEU A 122 -7.88 27.55 -29.47
C LEU A 122 -9.30 28.14 -29.53
N ASN A 123 -10.08 27.78 -30.54
CA ASN A 123 -11.45 28.23 -30.67
C ASN A 123 -12.31 27.72 -29.51
N THR A 124 -13.26 28.53 -29.06
CA THR A 124 -14.20 28.14 -28.00
C THR A 124 -15.15 27.04 -28.51
N VAL A 125 -15.31 25.98 -27.72
CA VAL A 125 -16.28 24.90 -27.96
C VAL A 125 -17.36 24.96 -26.87
N ALA A 126 -18.62 24.71 -27.24
CA ALA A 126 -19.73 24.72 -26.28
C ALA A 126 -19.53 23.65 -25.20
N LEU A 127 -19.78 24.03 -23.95
CA LEU A 127 -19.66 23.12 -22.80
C LEU A 127 -20.96 22.34 -22.60
N VAL A 128 -20.84 21.07 -22.22
CA VAL A 128 -21.95 20.22 -21.77
C VAL A 128 -22.04 20.27 -20.24
N PRO A 129 -23.24 20.23 -19.62
CA PRO A 129 -23.38 20.17 -18.17
C PRO A 129 -22.67 18.98 -17.53
N ILE A 130 -22.25 19.13 -16.27
CA ILE A 130 -21.63 18.04 -15.50
C ILE A 130 -22.68 16.94 -15.24
N MET A 131 -22.34 15.71 -15.64
CA MET A 131 -23.17 14.53 -15.44
C MET A 131 -22.31 13.39 -14.89
N TYR A 132 -22.68 12.85 -13.73
CA TYR A 132 -22.06 11.64 -13.21
C TYR A 132 -22.58 10.41 -13.96
N SER A 133 -21.74 9.41 -14.14
CA SER A 133 -22.15 8.14 -14.76
C SER A 133 -23.15 7.41 -13.86
N TRP A 134 -24.26 6.97 -14.46
CA TRP A 134 -25.27 6.13 -13.80
C TRP A 134 -25.67 4.99 -14.75
N SER A 135 -26.00 3.83 -14.18
CA SER A 135 -26.49 2.70 -14.97
C SER A 135 -27.99 2.87 -15.24
N PRO A 136 -28.46 2.71 -16.49
CA PRO A 136 -29.89 2.80 -16.80
C PRO A 136 -30.65 1.63 -16.16
N LEU A 137 -31.84 1.90 -15.62
CA LEU A 137 -32.69 0.91 -14.97
C LEU A 137 -34.08 0.89 -15.61
N GLN A 138 -34.54 -0.30 -16.00
CA GLN A 138 -35.92 -0.51 -16.51
C GLN A 138 -36.93 -0.69 -15.38
N GLN A 139 -36.48 -1.14 -14.21
CA GLN A 139 -37.25 -1.24 -12.97
C GLN A 139 -36.31 -1.06 -11.78
N ASN A 140 -36.88 -0.79 -10.60
CA ASN A 140 -36.10 -0.56 -9.39
C ASN A 140 -35.28 -1.79 -9.00
N PHE A 141 -34.05 -1.57 -8.53
CA PHE A 141 -33.16 -2.62 -8.04
C PHE A 141 -32.96 -2.48 -6.52
N MET A 142 -33.26 -3.53 -5.77
CA MET A 142 -33.07 -3.54 -4.32
C MET A 142 -31.59 -3.74 -3.99
N VAL A 143 -31.03 -2.79 -3.24
CA VAL A 143 -29.64 -2.83 -2.77
C VAL A 143 -29.64 -3.06 -1.26
N GLY A 144 -28.94 -4.08 -0.78
CA GLY A 144 -28.74 -4.30 0.66
C GLY A 144 -27.71 -3.35 1.26
N ASP A 145 -27.78 -3.11 2.56
CA ASP A 145 -26.94 -2.12 3.28
C ASP A 145 -25.44 -2.37 3.11
N HIS A 146 -25.00 -3.64 3.11
CA HIS A 146 -23.60 -3.99 2.86
C HIS A 146 -23.13 -3.61 1.46
N LEU A 147 -24.00 -3.74 0.45
CA LEU A 147 -23.68 -3.39 -0.92
C LEU A 147 -23.63 -1.87 -1.11
N PHE A 148 -24.50 -1.12 -0.43
CA PHE A 148 -24.44 0.35 -0.41
C PHE A 148 -23.12 0.86 0.17
N ILE A 149 -22.70 0.34 1.33
CA ILE A 149 -21.43 0.74 1.97
C ILE A 149 -20.23 0.35 1.12
N ILE A 150 -20.21 -0.85 0.53
CA ILE A 150 -19.12 -1.30 -0.34
C ILE A 150 -19.04 -0.46 -1.61
N LEU A 151 -20.17 -0.16 -2.24
CA LEU A 151 -20.22 0.70 -3.43
C LEU A 151 -19.77 2.11 -3.10
N TRP A 152 -20.22 2.67 -1.97
CA TRP A 152 -19.80 3.99 -1.52
C TRP A 152 -18.29 4.05 -1.21
N TYR A 153 -17.76 3.06 -0.48
CA TYR A 153 -16.31 2.97 -0.20
C TYR A 153 -15.47 2.76 -1.47
N LYS A 154 -15.93 1.92 -2.39
CA LYS A 154 -15.23 1.71 -3.66
C LYS A 154 -15.25 2.97 -4.52
N ASN A 155 -16.38 3.69 -4.59
CA ASN A 155 -16.51 4.90 -5.40
C ASN A 155 -15.70 6.08 -4.79
N MET A 156 -15.73 6.24 -3.46
CA MET A 156 -14.88 7.21 -2.76
C MET A 156 -13.38 6.96 -2.94
N ARG A 157 -12.94 5.69 -2.99
CA ARG A 157 -11.52 5.37 -3.23
C ARG A 157 -11.08 5.61 -4.69
N VAL A 158 -12.03 5.61 -5.63
CA VAL A 158 -11.75 5.98 -7.04
C VAL A 158 -11.70 7.51 -7.21
N PHE A 159 -12.38 8.27 -6.35
CA PHE A 159 -12.42 9.74 -6.39
C PHE A 159 -11.47 10.45 -5.40
N SER A 160 -10.62 9.72 -4.69
CA SER A 160 -9.57 10.33 -3.87
C SER A 160 -8.22 10.19 -4.58
N PRO A 161 -7.75 11.22 -5.33
CA PRO A 161 -6.37 11.28 -5.76
C PRO A 161 -5.52 11.83 -4.60
N LEU A 162 -5.07 10.93 -3.73
CA LEU A 162 -3.88 11.11 -2.90
C LEU A 162 -3.13 9.77 -2.82
#